data_AF-A0A7I0NSV2-F1
#
_entry.id   AF-A0A7I0NSV2-F1
#
_cell.length_a   1.000
_cell.length_b   1.000
_cell.length_c   1.000
_cell.angle_alpha   90.00
_cell.angle_beta   90.00
_cell.angle_gamma   90.00
#
_symmetry.space_group_name_H-M   'P 1'
#
loop_
_entity.id
_entity.type
_entity.pdbx_description
1 polymer ?
#
loop_
_entity_poly.entity_id
_entity_poly.type
_entity_poly.pdbx_seq_one_letter_code
_entity_poly.pdbx_strand_id
1 'polypeptide(L)'
;MTRHGLRRISSSRRFVLDGKPVLVSTSYLPAGLVAGSAITQEDTGPGGTYARLAELGYKPVHFREEIRCRMPSQEEATRLNLSLGTPVNMICRTAFADEGRPAEINEMVLNSASYILEYDFDA
;
A
#
# COMPACT_ATOMS: atom_id res chain seq x y z
N MET A 1 -5.88 17.73 -2.00
CA MET A 1 -6.97 17.17 -1.17
C MET A 1 -6.49 17.09 0.27
N THR A 2 -7.14 17.83 1.15
CA THR A 2 -6.65 18.25 2.46
C THR A 2 -6.76 17.09 3.47
N ARG A 3 -5.64 16.41 3.76
CA ARG A 3 -5.54 15.28 4.71
C ARG A 3 -5.73 15.78 6.15
N HIS A 4 -6.96 15.75 6.68
CA HIS A 4 -7.25 16.14 8.07
C HIS A 4 -6.69 15.12 9.09
N GLY A 5 -5.73 15.56 9.89
CA GLY A 5 -5.79 15.62 11.37
C GLY A 5 -5.95 14.36 12.23
N LEU A 6 -6.18 13.16 11.68
CA LEU A 6 -6.25 11.93 12.48
C LEU A 6 -4.85 11.37 12.70
N ARG A 7 -4.54 10.91 13.92
CA ARG A 7 -3.32 10.13 14.19
C ARG A 7 -3.34 8.87 13.31
N ARG A 8 -2.22 8.59 12.64
CA ARG A 8 -2.06 7.42 11.76
C ARG A 8 -0.83 6.66 12.18
N ILE A 9 -0.91 5.34 12.09
CA ILE A 9 0.25 4.47 12.21
C ILE A 9 0.65 4.08 10.79
N SER A 10 1.94 4.18 10.48
CA SER A 10 2.47 3.78 9.19
C SER A 10 3.47 2.64 9.30
N SER A 11 3.48 1.78 8.28
CA SER A 11 4.51 0.77 8.09
C SER A 11 5.00 0.83 6.64
N SER A 12 6.30 0.66 6.42
CA SER A 12 6.88 0.62 5.08
C SER A 12 7.50 -0.74 4.80
N ARG A 13 7.22 -1.29 3.62
CA ARG A 13 7.69 -2.61 3.18
C ARG A 13 8.35 -2.49 1.81
N ARG A 14 9.40 -3.28 1.58
CA ARG A 14 10.10 -3.38 0.29
C ARG A 14 10.05 -4.83 -0.16
N PHE A 15 9.54 -5.05 -1.37
CA PHE A 15 9.40 -6.37 -1.96
C PHE A 15 10.51 -6.59 -2.98
N VAL A 16 11.07 -7.80 -2.97
CA VAL A 16 12.24 -8.18 -3.75
C VAL A 16 11.90 -9.42 -4.58
N LEU A 17 12.15 -9.37 -5.89
CA LEU A 17 12.03 -10.48 -6.82
C LEU A 17 13.42 -10.75 -7.43
N ASP A 18 13.90 -11.98 -7.36
CA ASP A 18 15.23 -12.38 -7.85
C ASP A 18 16.37 -11.46 -7.36
N GLY A 19 16.32 -11.08 -6.08
CA GLY A 19 17.29 -10.16 -5.47
C GLY A 19 17.13 -8.68 -5.86
N LYS A 20 16.19 -8.34 -6.74
CA LYS A 20 15.93 -6.96 -7.18
C LYS A 20 14.70 -6.38 -6.47
N PRO A 21 14.80 -5.20 -5.83
CA PRO A 21 13.63 -4.53 -5.28
C PRO A 21 12.67 -4.12 -6.41
N VAL A 22 11.42 -4.54 -6.32
CA VAL A 22 10.42 -4.29 -7.37
C VAL A 22 9.27 -3.41 -6.90
N LEU A 23 9.02 -3.35 -5.58
CA LEU A 23 7.94 -2.55 -5.01
C LEU A 23 8.37 -1.99 -3.66
N VAL A 24 8.05 -0.73 -3.42
CA VAL A 24 8.03 -0.12 -2.09
C VAL A 24 6.59 0.26 -1.76
N SER A 25 6.14 -0.12 -0.56
CA SER A 25 4.80 0.16 -0.04
C SER A 25 4.91 0.93 1.27
N THR A 26 4.01 1.87 1.47
CA THR A 26 3.76 2.50 2.77
C THR A 26 2.28 2.40 3.07
N SER A 27 1.93 1.68 4.13
CA SER A 27 0.56 1.56 4.63
C SER A 27 0.31 2.63 5.69
N TYR A 28 -0.86 3.26 5.66
CA TYR A 28 -1.33 4.21 6.66
C TYR A 28 -2.69 3.76 7.20
N LEU A 29 -2.70 3.46 8.50
CA LEU A 29 -3.88 2.93 9.21
C LEU A 29 -4.37 3.96 10.24
N PRO A 30 -5.69 4.12 10.46
CA PRO A 30 -6.20 4.98 11.52
C PRO A 30 -5.66 4.51 12.89
N ALA A 31 -4.99 5.38 13.64
CA ALA A 31 -4.34 4.96 14.88
C ALA A 31 -5.35 4.47 15.94
N GLY A 32 -6.52 5.12 16.03
CA GLY A 32 -7.58 4.68 16.94
C GLY A 32 -8.16 3.30 16.62
N LEU A 33 -8.02 2.84 15.37
CA LEU A 33 -8.44 1.51 14.94
C LEU A 33 -7.43 0.45 15.34
N VAL A 34 -6.14 0.71 15.12
CA VAL A 34 -5.11 -0.34 15.18
C VAL A 34 -4.26 -0.31 16.45
N ALA A 35 -4.41 0.71 17.31
CA ALA A 35 -3.64 0.82 18.55
C ALA A 35 -3.79 -0.42 19.44
N GLY A 36 -2.67 -0.99 19.87
CA GLY A 36 -2.63 -2.16 20.75
C GLY A 36 -2.96 -3.49 20.05
N SER A 37 -3.22 -3.49 18.75
CA SER A 37 -3.47 -4.71 17.98
C SER A 37 -2.18 -5.31 17.41
N ALA A 38 -2.26 -6.55 16.91
CA ALA A 38 -1.15 -7.23 16.24
C ALA A 38 -0.71 -6.53 14.93
N ILE A 39 -1.53 -5.64 14.35
CA ILE A 39 -1.17 -4.86 13.15
C ILE A 39 0.08 -4.01 13.36
N THR A 40 0.30 -3.52 14.58
CA THR A 40 1.40 -2.59 14.88
C THR A 40 2.71 -3.30 15.20
N GLN A 41 2.70 -4.65 15.22
CA GLN A 41 3.88 -5.46 15.47
C GLN A 41 4.68 -5.66 14.18
N GLU A 42 5.99 -5.89 14.31
CA GLU A 42 6.86 -6.16 13.14
C GLU A 42 6.41 -7.41 12.37
N ASP A 43 6.15 -8.49 13.11
CA ASP A 43 5.45 -9.66 12.60
C ASP A 43 3.95 -9.52 12.89
N THR A 44 3.19 -9.24 11.84
CA THR A 44 1.75 -9.13 11.94
C THR A 44 1.06 -10.49 12.00
N GLY A 45 1.80 -11.60 11.84
CA GLY A 45 1.30 -12.97 11.78
C GLY A 45 0.71 -13.36 10.41
N PRO A 46 0.24 -14.62 10.27
CA PRO A 46 -0.33 -15.12 9.02
C PRO A 46 -1.50 -14.28 8.52
N GLY A 47 -1.58 -14.08 7.20
CA GLY A 47 -2.64 -13.29 6.56
C GLY A 47 -2.42 -11.77 6.54
N GLY A 48 -1.38 -11.28 7.24
CA GLY A 48 -0.92 -9.90 7.14
C GLY A 48 -1.95 -8.85 7.57
N THR A 49 -1.81 -7.62 7.05
CA THR A 49 -2.61 -6.45 7.45
C THR A 49 -4.12 -6.69 7.32
N TYR A 50 -4.60 -7.30 6.24
CA TYR A 50 -6.04 -7.48 6.02
C TYR A 50 -6.68 -8.54 6.90
N ALA A 51 -5.96 -9.60 7.28
CA ALA A 51 -6.46 -10.55 8.27
C ALA A 51 -6.66 -9.88 9.63
N ARG A 52 -5.67 -9.10 10.07
CA ARG A 52 -5.75 -8.36 11.32
C ARG A 52 -6.83 -7.26 11.30
N LEU A 53 -7.03 -6.59 10.17
CA LEU A 53 -8.13 -5.63 10.02
C LEU A 53 -9.49 -6.33 10.10
N ALA A 54 -9.62 -7.55 9.57
CA ALA A 54 -10.84 -8.34 9.69
C ALA A 54 -11.14 -8.74 11.15
N GLU A 55 -10.12 -9.15 11.91
CA GLU A 55 -10.24 -9.46 13.35
C GLU A 55 -10.73 -8.27 14.17
N LEU A 56 -10.39 -7.04 13.74
CA LEU A 56 -10.84 -5.79 14.38
C LEU A 56 -12.24 -5.35 13.93
N GLY A 57 -12.91 -6.10 13.05
CA GLY A 57 -14.21 -5.72 12.48
C GLY A 57 -14.15 -4.70 11.35
N TYR A 58 -12.98 -4.56 10.71
CA TYR A 58 -12.70 -3.65 9.60
C TYR A 58 -12.21 -4.40 8.36
N LYS A 59 -12.77 -5.59 8.12
CA LYS A 59 -12.47 -6.39 6.92
C LYS A 59 -12.72 -5.55 5.67
N PRO A 60 -11.73 -5.34 4.78
CA PRO A 60 -11.98 -4.65 3.53
C PRO A 60 -12.98 -5.42 2.66
N VAL A 61 -13.98 -4.69 2.12
CA VAL A 61 -15.00 -5.19 1.19
C VAL A 61 -15.00 -4.45 -0.14
N HIS A 62 -14.33 -3.30 -0.21
CA HIS A 62 -14.18 -2.53 -1.43
C HIS A 62 -12.79 -1.90 -1.49
N PHE A 63 -12.22 -1.82 -2.70
CA PHE A 63 -10.93 -1.19 -2.95
C PHE A 63 -11.08 -0.15 -4.04
N ARG A 64 -10.45 1.00 -3.83
CA ARG A 64 -10.25 2.01 -4.88
C ARG A 64 -8.78 2.22 -5.08
N GLU A 65 -8.32 2.16 -6.32
CA GLU A 65 -6.95 2.47 -6.68
C GLU A 65 -6.88 3.71 -7.56
N GLU A 66 -5.95 4.59 -7.24
CA GLU A 66 -5.59 5.74 -8.05
C GLU A 66 -4.17 5.53 -8.57
N ILE A 67 -4.00 5.51 -9.89
CA ILE A 67 -2.77 5.06 -10.54
C ILE A 67 -2.18 6.18 -11.37
N ARG A 68 -0.87 6.36 -11.25
CA ARG A 68 -0.12 7.33 -12.03
C ARG A 68 1.23 6.77 -12.46
N CYS A 69 1.55 6.93 -13.74
CA CYS A 69 2.87 6.63 -14.29
C CYS A 69 3.70 7.90 -14.38
N ARG A 70 4.99 7.83 -14.01
CA ARG A 70 5.94 8.94 -14.10
C ARG A 70 7.38 8.45 -13.98
N MET A 71 8.35 9.33 -14.22
CA MET A 71 9.75 9.07 -13.85
C MET A 71 9.91 8.97 -12.32
N PRO A 72 10.85 8.15 -11.82
CA PRO A 72 11.12 8.02 -10.39
C PRO A 72 11.74 9.30 -9.82
N SER A 73 11.49 9.58 -8.54
CA SER A 73 12.34 10.50 -7.78
C SER A 73 13.72 9.87 -7.51
N GLN A 74 14.70 10.68 -7.09
CA GLN A 74 16.02 10.16 -6.72
C GLN A 74 15.95 9.14 -5.56
N GLU A 75 15.07 9.37 -4.58
CA GLU A 75 14.87 8.46 -3.46
C GLU A 75 14.30 7.12 -3.96
N GLU A 76 13.28 7.16 -4.82
CA GLU A 76 12.64 5.96 -5.34
C GLU A 76 13.58 5.16 -6.23
N ALA A 77 14.35 5.83 -7.11
CA ALA A 77 15.36 5.18 -7.93
C ALA A 77 16.40 4.46 -7.06
N THR A 78 16.82 5.09 -5.96
CA THR A 78 17.76 4.46 -5.01
C THR A 78 17.11 3.26 -4.30
N ARG A 79 15.91 3.42 -3.75
CA ARG A 79 15.22 2.37 -2.98
C ARG A 79 14.84 1.16 -3.83
N LEU A 80 14.53 1.38 -5.10
CA LEU A 80 14.16 0.34 -6.06
C LEU A 80 15.33 -0.12 -6.93
N ASN A 81 16.52 0.46 -6.76
CA ASN A 81 17.68 0.21 -7.62
C ASN A 81 17.35 0.35 -9.13
N LEU A 82 16.63 1.42 -9.49
CA LEU A 82 16.20 1.70 -10.86
C LEU A 82 17.23 2.54 -11.59
N SER A 83 17.33 2.31 -12.90
CA SER A 83 17.91 3.31 -13.79
C SER A 83 16.97 4.53 -13.86
N LEU A 84 17.52 5.74 -13.93
CA LEU A 84 16.70 6.96 -14.07
C LEU A 84 15.90 7.01 -15.37
N GLY A 85 16.12 6.09 -16.32
CA GLY A 85 15.31 5.94 -17.53
C GLY A 85 14.12 4.99 -17.39
N THR A 86 13.97 4.30 -16.25
CA THR A 86 12.87 3.36 -16.01
C THR A 86 11.74 4.08 -15.25
N PRO A 87 10.53 4.22 -15.82
CA PRO A 87 9.39 4.80 -15.11
C PRO A 87 8.97 3.97 -13.90
N VAL A 88 8.12 4.55 -13.06
CA VAL A 88 7.43 3.83 -11.98
C VAL A 88 5.92 3.92 -12.16
N ASN A 89 5.23 2.89 -11.68
CA ASN A 89 3.79 2.95 -11.44
C ASN A 89 3.59 3.34 -9.96
N MET A 90 2.96 4.48 -9.72
CA MET A 90 2.50 4.86 -8.40
C MET A 90 1.05 4.42 -8.25
N ILE A 91 0.75 3.69 -7.18
CA ILE A 91 -0.61 3.26 -6.84
C ILE A 91 -0.95 3.78 -5.44
N CYS A 92 -2.06 4.48 -5.32
CA CYS A 92 -2.67 4.80 -4.03
C CYS A 92 -3.94 3.95 -3.89
N ARG A 93 -3.89 2.91 -3.06
CA ARG A 93 -5.01 2.02 -2.76
C ARG A 93 -5.68 2.47 -1.47
N THR A 94 -6.99 2.71 -1.51
CA THR A 94 -7.81 2.84 -0.30
C THR A 94 -8.62 1.55 -0.13
N ALA A 95 -8.46 0.91 1.02
CA ALA A 95 -9.25 -0.26 1.41
C ALA A 95 -10.40 0.20 2.31
N PHE A 96 -11.63 -0.09 1.90
CA PHE A 96 -12.85 0.28 2.63
C PHE A 96 -13.45 -0.95 3.28
N ALA A 97 -13.76 -0.85 4.57
CA ALA A 97 -14.66 -1.77 5.26
C ALA A 97 -16.11 -1.49 4.85
N ASP A 98 -17.05 -2.19 5.48
CA ASP A 98 -18.49 -1.91 5.33
C ASP A 98 -18.82 -0.43 5.56
N GLU A 99 -19.97 -0.01 5.02
CA GLU A 99 -20.46 1.38 5.10
C GLU A 99 -19.49 2.44 4.54
N GLY A 100 -18.51 2.02 3.72
CA GLY A 100 -17.54 2.93 3.11
C GLY A 100 -16.49 3.48 4.08
N ARG A 101 -16.28 2.83 5.24
CA ARG A 101 -15.30 3.27 6.24
C ARG A 101 -13.87 2.95 5.77
N PRO A 102 -12.96 3.94 5.63
CA PRO A 102 -11.60 3.66 5.19
C PRO A 102 -10.80 2.96 6.29
N ALA A 103 -10.34 1.73 6.00
CA ALA A 103 -9.56 0.92 6.92
C ALA A 103 -8.04 1.10 6.70
N GLU A 104 -7.61 1.30 5.46
CA GLU A 104 -6.20 1.49 5.09
C GLU A 104 -6.09 2.44 3.88
N ILE A 105 -5.03 3.26 3.85
CA ILE A 105 -4.48 3.80 2.60
C ILE A 105 -3.09 3.21 2.40
N ASN A 106 -2.86 2.55 1.28
CA ASN A 106 -1.58 1.98 0.88
C ASN A 106 -1.01 2.75 -0.31
N GLU A 107 0.12 3.41 -0.12
CA GLU A 107 0.86 4.09 -1.19
C GLU A 107 1.99 3.18 -1.66
N MET A 108 1.99 2.85 -2.94
CA MET A 108 2.96 1.92 -3.55
C MET A 108 3.68 2.60 -4.71
N VAL A 109 4.98 2.32 -4.82
CA VAL A 109 5.83 2.69 -5.96
C VAL A 109 6.43 1.40 -6.51
N LEU A 110 6.10 1.11 -7.76
CA LEU A 110 6.45 -0.14 -8.44
C LEU A 110 7.44 0.14 -9.56
N ASN A 111 8.42 -0.75 -9.73
CA ASN A 111 9.22 -0.82 -10.95
C ASN A 111 8.32 -1.17 -12.14
N SER A 112 8.15 -0.26 -13.11
CA SER A 112 7.26 -0.51 -14.25
C SER A 112 7.72 -1.66 -15.15
N ALA A 113 9.01 -1.98 -15.16
CA ALA A 113 9.56 -3.09 -15.93
C ALA A 113 9.30 -4.48 -15.30
N SER A 114 8.79 -4.52 -14.06
CA SER A 114 8.57 -5.76 -13.32
C SER A 114 7.10 -6.09 -13.07
N TYR A 115 6.18 -5.21 -13.46
CA TYR A 115 4.75 -5.38 -13.21
C TYR A 115 3.91 -5.11 -14.45
N ILE A 116 2.93 -5.97 -14.68
CA ILE A 116 1.77 -5.72 -15.53
C ILE A 116 0.59 -5.45 -14.60
N LEU A 117 -0.13 -4.35 -14.82
CA LEU A 117 -1.37 -4.05 -14.12
C LEU A 117 -2.52 -4.53 -15.01
N GLU A 118 -3.15 -5.62 -14.61
CA GLU A 118 -4.27 -6.23 -15.32
C GLU A 118 -5.57 -5.88 -14.60
N TYR A 119 -6.60 -5.54 -15.38
CA TYR A 119 -7.95 -5.27 -14.90
C TYR A 119 -8.93 -6.11 -15.69
N ASP A 120 -9.84 -6.76 -14.99
CA ASP A 120 -10.96 -7.51 -15.55
C ASP A 120 -12.24 -7.01 -14.90
N PHE A 121 -13.19 -6.56 -15.71
CA PHE A 121 -14.46 -6.00 -15.26
C PHE A 121 -15.53 -6.18 -16.35
N ASP A 122 -16.77 -6.38 -15.91
CA ASP A 122 -17.93 -6.45 -16.81
C ASP A 122 -18.19 -5.10 -17.50
N ALA A 123 -18.75 -5.15 -18.73
CA ALA A 123 -19.10 -3.98 -19.53
C ALA A 123 -20.46 -3.36 -19.16
#